data_AF-A0A7S1RDK3-F1
#
_entry.id   AF-A0A7S1RDK3-F1
#
_cell.length_a   1.000
_cell.length_b   1.000
_cell.length_c   1.000
_cell.angle_alpha   90.00
_cell.angle_beta   90.00
_cell.angle_gamma   90.00
#
_symmetry.space_group_name_H-M   'P 1'
#
loop_
_entity.id
_entity.type
_entity.pdbx_description
1 polymer ?
#
loop_
_entity_poly.entity_id
_entity_poly.type
_entity_poly.pdbx_seq_one_letter_code
_entity_poly.pdbx_strand_id
1 'polypeptide(L)'
;GAVTPGDVLFVRGSGGLVELGTAGGLLGHVMVVTRPPVRILSQSEEGRWLRPIWPAGDVPELWKVRTCESTRGRDGLHEADTLVHVSHDTQCLTFIGAVIDNEVEVSGEAIELWQSPDELRMQLSQELVNEVLGEMKAQCASWSWTTAARALFMSAAGSYLNEREDKSVLLKEVSDCWEADPICTSVVITFWQRCLCKMAQAANASAGRVVCEEASMIMRWMPLKADRSLPGKLMRTLRRCRWKRQTSSYEERMPLAICSQ
;
A
#
# COMPACT_ATOMS: atom_id res chain seq x y z
N GLY A 1 9.26 -13.58 -2.27
CA GLY A 1 9.07 -13.09 -3.65
C GLY A 1 9.57 -11.67 -3.71
N ALA A 2 10.10 -11.23 -4.86
CA ALA A 2 10.54 -9.86 -5.06
C ALA A 2 9.39 -8.87 -4.81
N VAL A 3 9.71 -7.66 -4.34
CA VAL A 3 8.74 -6.57 -4.21
C VAL A 3 8.27 -6.15 -5.60
N THR A 4 6.96 -6.05 -5.83
CA THR A 4 6.37 -5.59 -7.09
C THR A 4 5.26 -4.58 -6.85
N PRO A 5 4.77 -3.88 -7.89
CA PRO A 5 3.56 -3.07 -7.78
C PRO A 5 2.41 -3.83 -7.11
N GLY A 6 1.62 -3.13 -6.31
CA GLY A 6 0.52 -3.65 -5.50
C GLY A 6 0.90 -4.20 -4.14
N ASP A 7 2.17 -4.56 -3.91
CA ASP A 7 2.64 -4.95 -2.58
C ASP A 7 2.38 -3.83 -1.56
N VAL A 8 2.09 -4.21 -0.32
CA VAL A 8 1.76 -3.26 0.75
C VAL A 8 2.92 -3.23 1.75
N LEU A 9 3.45 -2.05 2.01
CA LEU A 9 4.41 -1.81 3.08
C LEU A 9 3.65 -1.33 4.31
N PHE A 10 3.94 -1.94 5.46
CA PHE A 10 3.39 -1.52 6.74
C PHE A 10 4.52 -1.22 7.72
N VAL A 11 4.60 0.04 8.15
CA VAL A 11 5.54 0.48 9.18
C VAL A 11 4.82 0.46 10.51
N ARG A 12 5.34 -0.30 11.48
CA ARG A 12 4.73 -0.39 12.81
C ARG A 12 4.99 0.90 13.57
N GLY A 13 3.93 1.57 13.96
CA GLY A 13 4.00 2.74 14.83
C GLY A 13 4.77 2.46 16.11
N SER A 14 5.98 3.00 16.23
CA SER A 14 6.71 3.02 17.50
C SER A 14 6.44 4.31 18.31
N GLY A 15 5.74 5.28 17.71
CA GLY A 15 5.61 6.64 18.21
C GLY A 15 6.75 7.57 17.75
N GLY A 16 7.78 7.06 17.07
CA GLY A 16 8.88 7.86 16.50
C GLY A 16 8.54 8.55 15.17
N LEU A 17 7.64 7.97 14.38
CA LEU A 17 7.17 8.52 13.10
C LEU A 17 6.02 9.53 13.32
N VAL A 18 6.37 10.75 13.75
CA VAL A 18 5.38 11.79 14.06
C VAL A 18 4.70 12.35 12.80
N GLU A 19 5.34 12.27 11.62
CA GLU A 19 4.88 12.92 10.38
C GLU A 19 4.26 11.95 9.34
N LEU A 20 4.53 10.64 9.42
CA LEU A 20 3.90 9.66 8.52
C LEU A 20 2.47 9.30 8.96
N GLY A 21 1.52 9.63 8.08
CA GLY A 21 0.10 9.26 8.18
C GLY A 21 -0.76 10.16 9.07
N THR A 22 -2.08 10.14 8.82
CA THR A 22 -3.07 11.02 9.46
C THR A 22 -3.30 10.79 10.96
N ALA A 23 -2.67 9.78 11.57
CA ALA A 23 -2.76 9.47 13.01
C ALA A 23 -1.45 9.65 13.80
N GLY A 24 -0.40 10.25 13.22
CA GLY A 24 0.85 10.58 13.94
C GLY A 24 1.64 9.33 14.33
N GLY A 25 1.74 8.38 13.41
CA GLY A 25 2.48 7.13 13.60
C GLY A 25 1.89 6.12 14.59
N LEU A 26 1.05 6.52 15.54
CA LEU A 26 0.62 5.68 16.67
C LEU A 26 -0.06 4.36 16.29
N LEU A 27 -0.76 4.31 15.16
CA LEU A 27 -1.47 3.11 14.70
C LEU A 27 -0.71 2.34 13.59
N GLY A 28 0.51 2.78 13.30
CA GLY A 28 1.28 2.36 12.14
C GLY A 28 0.80 3.02 10.84
N HIS A 29 1.62 2.85 9.81
CA HIS A 29 1.49 3.53 8.54
C HIS A 29 1.55 2.54 7.40
N VAL A 30 0.69 2.70 6.39
CA VAL A 30 0.62 1.77 5.26
C VAL A 30 0.78 2.51 3.94
N MET A 31 1.50 1.87 3.03
CA MET A 31 1.82 2.39 1.71
C MET A 31 1.61 1.27 0.67
N VAL A 32 1.21 1.63 -0.54
CA VAL A 32 1.17 0.68 -1.67
C VAL A 32 2.37 0.92 -2.58
N VAL A 33 3.07 -0.14 -2.99
CA VAL A 33 4.14 -0.08 -3.97
C VAL A 33 3.55 0.16 -5.35
N THR A 34 4.03 1.15 -6.09
CA THR A 34 3.48 1.52 -7.41
C THR A 34 4.39 1.17 -8.59
N ARG A 35 5.68 0.93 -8.33
CA ARG A 35 6.67 0.52 -9.34
C ARG A 35 7.63 -0.54 -8.80
N PRO A 36 8.29 -1.32 -9.68
CA PRO A 36 9.40 -2.17 -9.27
C PRO A 36 10.49 -1.36 -8.52
N PRO A 37 11.10 -1.92 -7.48
CA PRO A 37 12.16 -1.25 -6.75
C PRO A 37 13.41 -1.03 -7.60
N VAL A 38 14.15 0.03 -7.31
CA VAL A 38 15.41 0.38 -7.98
C VAL A 38 16.54 0.23 -6.98
N ARG A 39 17.59 -0.48 -7.37
CA ARG A 39 18.80 -0.63 -6.55
C ARG A 39 19.67 0.62 -6.63
N ILE A 40 20.17 1.07 -5.49
CA ILE A 40 21.16 2.14 -5.38
C ILE A 40 22.42 1.57 -4.73
N LEU A 41 23.55 1.59 -5.43
CA LEU A 41 24.83 1.13 -4.87
C LEU A 41 25.50 2.25 -4.08
N SER A 42 26.17 1.92 -2.97
CA SER A 42 26.86 2.91 -2.11
C SER A 42 27.90 3.75 -2.85
N GLN A 43 28.53 3.18 -3.88
CA GLN A 43 29.57 3.85 -4.67
C GLN A 43 29.03 4.68 -5.85
N SER A 44 27.75 4.53 -6.18
CA SER A 44 27.09 5.30 -7.25
C SER A 44 26.97 6.78 -6.90
N GLU A 45 26.68 7.64 -7.89
CA GLU A 45 26.47 9.07 -7.65
C GLU A 45 25.33 9.33 -6.66
N GLU A 46 24.18 8.68 -6.88
CA GLU A 46 23.02 8.75 -5.98
C GLU A 46 23.39 8.20 -4.58
N GLY A 47 24.17 7.11 -4.51
CA GLY A 47 24.63 6.56 -3.24
C GLY A 47 25.54 7.51 -2.44
N ARG A 48 26.41 8.26 -3.12
CA ARG A 48 27.22 9.30 -2.48
C ARG A 48 26.39 10.45 -1.96
N TRP A 49 25.34 10.84 -2.68
CA TRP A 49 24.39 11.86 -2.23
C TRP A 49 23.63 11.41 -0.96
N LEU A 50 23.22 10.14 -0.92
CA LEU A 50 22.54 9.52 0.22
C LEU A 50 23.45 9.17 1.40
N ARG A 51 24.77 9.42 1.30
CA ARG A 51 25.74 9.06 2.35
C ARG A 51 25.39 9.56 3.76
N PRO A 52 24.82 10.77 3.97
CA PRO A 52 24.46 11.24 5.31
C PRO A 52 23.41 10.40 6.03
N ILE A 53 22.56 9.68 5.28
CA ILE A 53 21.49 8.84 5.81
C ILE A 53 21.75 7.35 5.57
N TRP A 54 22.88 7.01 4.96
CA TRP A 54 23.22 5.63 4.67
C TRP A 54 23.40 4.89 5.99
N PRO A 55 22.80 3.70 6.16
CA PRO A 55 22.91 2.96 7.41
C PRO A 55 24.37 2.70 7.77
N ALA A 56 24.67 2.72 9.07
CA ALA A 56 26.01 2.40 9.55
C ALA A 56 26.39 0.94 9.20
N GLY A 57 27.69 0.69 9.08
CA GLY A 57 28.24 -0.61 8.68
C GLY A 57 28.53 -0.70 7.18
N ASP A 58 28.90 -1.90 6.73
CA ASP A 58 29.23 -2.18 5.33
C ASP A 58 27.98 -2.54 4.53
N VAL A 59 27.05 -1.58 4.39
CA VAL A 59 25.82 -1.76 3.60
C VAL A 59 26.11 -1.41 2.15
N PRO A 60 26.17 -2.40 1.22
CA PRO A 60 26.62 -2.15 -0.14
C PRO A 60 25.57 -1.45 -1.01
N GLU A 61 24.30 -1.57 -0.65
CA GLU A 61 23.17 -1.09 -1.46
C GLU A 61 21.98 -0.66 -0.61
N LEU A 62 21.24 0.31 -1.14
CA LEU A 62 19.89 0.66 -0.74
C LEU A 62 18.90 0.30 -1.84
N TRP A 63 17.63 0.26 -1.49
CA TRP A 63 16.54 0.04 -2.42
C TRP A 63 15.58 1.22 -2.37
N LYS A 64 15.32 1.78 -3.55
CA LYS A 64 14.34 2.85 -3.76
C LYS A 64 13.04 2.23 -4.25
N VAL A 65 12.00 2.33 -3.44
CA VAL A 65 10.68 1.76 -3.68
C VAL A 65 9.71 2.91 -3.93
N ARG A 66 9.15 2.99 -5.14
CA ARG A 66 8.09 3.97 -5.41
C ARG A 66 6.83 3.54 -4.68
N THR A 67 6.33 4.38 -3.80
CA THR A 67 5.14 4.11 -2.99
C THR A 67 4.08 5.19 -3.20
N CYS A 68 2.82 4.86 -2.89
CA CYS A 68 1.72 5.80 -2.83
C CYS A 68 1.02 5.73 -1.48
N GLU A 69 0.67 6.91 -0.95
CA GLU A 69 0.08 7.11 0.35
C GLU A 69 -0.70 8.42 0.45
N SER A 70 -1.26 8.68 1.62
CA SER A 70 -1.79 9.99 2.00
C SER A 70 -1.12 10.43 3.31
N THR A 71 -0.52 11.62 3.31
CA THR A 71 0.25 12.19 4.43
C THR A 71 -0.45 13.42 5.01
N ARG A 72 -0.10 13.81 6.24
CA ARG A 72 -0.68 14.98 6.92
C ARG A 72 -0.27 16.32 6.31
N GLY A 73 0.93 16.37 5.73
CA GLY A 73 1.52 17.62 5.25
C GLY A 73 1.07 18.05 3.87
N ARG A 74 0.36 17.19 3.12
CA ARG A 74 -0.02 17.46 1.74
C ARG A 74 -1.39 16.89 1.42
N ASP A 75 -2.20 17.68 0.71
CA ASP A 75 -3.54 17.26 0.31
C ASP A 75 -3.50 16.18 -0.78
N GLY A 76 -4.35 15.17 -0.66
CA GLY A 76 -4.56 14.14 -1.67
C GLY A 76 -3.61 12.93 -1.60
N LEU A 77 -3.40 12.31 -2.75
CA LEU A 77 -2.51 11.16 -2.94
C LEU A 77 -1.11 11.61 -3.29
N HIS A 78 -0.14 11.11 -2.53
CA HIS A 78 1.27 11.40 -2.74
C HIS A 78 1.96 10.15 -3.18
N GLU A 79 2.80 10.29 -4.21
CA GLU A 79 3.77 9.26 -4.54
C GLU A 79 5.16 9.73 -4.15
N ALA A 80 5.87 8.92 -3.38
CA ALA A 80 7.20 9.20 -2.89
C ALA A 80 8.16 8.05 -3.20
N ASP A 81 9.45 8.37 -3.19
CA ASP A 81 10.52 7.38 -3.30
C ASP A 81 10.93 6.98 -1.89
N THR A 82 10.44 5.81 -1.45
CA THR A 82 10.77 5.24 -0.14
C THR A 82 12.11 4.52 -0.20
N LEU A 83 13.06 4.92 0.64
CA LEU A 83 14.36 4.28 0.79
C LEU A 83 14.28 3.21 1.87
N VAL A 84 14.71 1.99 1.51
CA VAL A 84 14.75 0.84 2.39
C VAL A 84 16.09 0.12 2.26
N HIS A 85 16.48 -0.60 3.29
CA HIS A 85 17.55 -1.58 3.19
C HIS A 85 17.16 -2.89 3.86
N VAL A 86 17.84 -3.97 3.48
CA VAL A 86 17.76 -5.24 4.19
C VAL A 86 18.86 -5.24 5.25
N SER A 87 18.47 -5.31 6.52
CA SER A 87 19.42 -5.45 7.63
C SER A 87 20.05 -6.83 7.56
N HIS A 88 21.39 -6.90 7.52
CA HIS A 88 22.10 -8.18 7.44
C HIS A 88 21.87 -9.05 8.68
N ASP A 89 21.80 -8.43 9.85
CA ASP A 89 21.68 -9.14 11.14
C ASP A 89 20.29 -9.73 11.34
N THR A 90 19.26 -9.00 10.93
CA THR A 90 17.86 -9.39 11.17
C THR A 90 17.17 -9.99 9.94
N GLN A 91 17.79 -9.81 8.76
CA GLN A 91 17.20 -10.11 7.47
C GLN A 91 15.80 -9.48 7.30
N CYS A 92 15.63 -8.30 7.88
CA CYS A 92 14.39 -7.52 7.85
C CYS A 92 14.53 -6.32 6.93
N LEU A 93 13.43 -5.96 6.27
CA LEU A 93 13.32 -4.70 5.57
C LEU A 93 13.22 -3.57 6.59
N THR A 94 14.15 -2.62 6.52
CA THR A 94 14.22 -1.47 7.41
C THR A 94 13.98 -0.22 6.58
N PHE A 95 13.01 0.58 7.01
CA PHE A 95 12.79 1.91 6.47
C PHE A 95 14.02 2.75 6.78
N ILE A 96 14.46 3.56 5.83
CA ILE A 96 15.46 4.59 6.07
C ILE A 96 14.78 5.94 6.02
N GLY A 97 13.92 6.14 5.03
CA GLY A 97 13.26 7.41 4.82
C GLY A 97 12.45 7.47 3.54
N ALA A 98 11.86 8.64 3.29
CA ALA A 98 11.24 8.97 2.02
C ALA A 98 11.92 10.20 1.41
N VAL A 99 12.21 10.16 0.11
CA VAL A 99 12.69 11.31 -0.65
C VAL A 99 11.48 12.09 -1.14
N ILE A 100 11.32 13.30 -0.62
CA ILE A 100 10.22 14.22 -0.96
C ILE A 100 10.85 15.59 -1.25
N ASP A 101 10.64 16.13 -2.45
CA ASP A 101 11.17 17.43 -2.88
C ASP A 101 12.68 17.64 -2.61
N ASN A 102 13.48 16.58 -2.78
CA ASN A 102 14.93 16.51 -2.50
C ASN A 102 15.33 16.56 -1.02
N GLU A 103 14.38 16.51 -0.10
CA GLU A 103 14.65 16.28 1.32
C GLU A 103 14.40 14.82 1.67
N VAL A 104 15.13 14.31 2.66
CA VAL A 104 14.95 12.94 3.15
C VAL A 104 14.52 12.95 4.60
N GLU A 105 13.30 12.49 4.84
CA GLU A 105 12.79 12.27 6.19
C GLU A 105 13.28 10.90 6.67
N VAL A 106 14.12 10.87 7.71
CA VAL A 106 14.76 9.63 8.19
C VAL A 106 13.93 8.96 9.28
N SER A 107 13.67 7.66 9.14
CA SER A 107 13.14 6.80 10.19
C SER A 107 13.83 5.44 10.12
N GLY A 108 14.26 4.90 11.25
CA GLY A 108 14.92 3.59 11.37
C GLY A 108 13.95 2.46 11.70
N GLU A 109 12.68 2.59 11.33
CA GLU A 109 11.63 1.64 11.72
C GLU A 109 11.59 0.39 10.82
N ALA A 110 11.23 -0.75 11.41
CA ALA A 110 11.06 -1.99 10.68
C ALA A 110 9.79 -1.97 9.81
N ILE A 111 9.90 -2.50 8.59
CA ILE A 111 8.79 -2.61 7.64
C ILE A 111 8.32 -4.06 7.56
N GLU A 112 7.01 -4.26 7.59
CA GLU A 112 6.38 -5.49 7.14
C GLU A 112 5.98 -5.37 5.68
N LEU A 113 6.41 -6.34 4.85
CA LEU A 113 5.97 -6.45 3.47
C LEU A 113 4.80 -7.43 3.37
N TRP A 114 3.72 -7.01 2.73
CA TRP A 114 2.53 -7.81 2.51
C TRP A 114 2.29 -7.99 1.02
N GLN A 115 2.40 -9.23 0.55
CA GLN A 115 2.23 -9.56 -0.85
C GLN A 115 0.86 -10.17 -1.10
N SER A 116 0.21 -9.72 -2.17
CA SER A 116 -1.06 -10.29 -2.61
C SER A 116 -0.89 -11.77 -2.98
N PRO A 117 -1.94 -12.60 -2.82
CA PRO A 117 -1.97 -13.96 -3.36
C PRO A 117 -1.56 -14.02 -4.84
N ASP A 118 -0.93 -15.13 -5.24
CA ASP A 118 -0.38 -15.29 -6.59
C ASP A 118 -1.44 -15.09 -7.69
N GLU A 119 -2.68 -15.54 -7.45
CA GLU A 119 -3.80 -15.37 -8.38
C GLU A 119 -4.16 -13.90 -8.66
N LEU A 120 -3.98 -13.01 -7.68
CA LEU A 120 -4.14 -11.57 -7.88
C LEU A 120 -2.87 -10.96 -8.48
N ARG A 121 -1.70 -11.40 -8.01
CA ARG A 121 -0.40 -10.89 -8.44
C ARG A 121 -0.19 -11.07 -9.95
N MET A 122 -0.56 -12.24 -10.49
CA MET A 122 -0.44 -12.52 -11.93
C MET A 122 -1.33 -11.64 -12.81
N GLN A 123 -2.42 -11.10 -12.26
CA GLN A 123 -3.36 -10.24 -12.98
C GLN A 123 -3.00 -8.75 -12.86
N LEU A 124 -2.09 -8.40 -11.96
CA LEU A 124 -1.75 -7.01 -11.67
C LEU A 124 -0.62 -6.53 -12.58
N SER A 125 -0.98 -5.97 -13.74
CA SER A 125 -0.02 -5.36 -14.66
C SER A 125 0.33 -3.93 -14.26
N GLN A 126 1.46 -3.41 -14.73
CA GLN A 126 1.86 -2.02 -14.47
C GLN A 126 0.88 -1.02 -15.09
N GLU A 127 0.27 -1.35 -16.23
CA GLU A 127 -0.75 -0.53 -16.88
C GLU A 127 -2.00 -0.40 -15.99
N LEU A 128 -2.48 -1.51 -15.45
CA LEU A 128 -3.62 -1.51 -14.52
C LEU A 128 -3.33 -0.68 -13.27
N VAL A 129 -2.12 -0.82 -12.71
CA VAL A 129 -1.66 -0.02 -11.56
C VAL A 129 -1.69 1.47 -11.90
N ASN A 130 -1.12 1.85 -13.05
CA ASN A 130 -1.07 3.25 -13.49
C ASN A 130 -2.47 3.82 -13.74
N GLU A 131 -3.35 3.05 -14.37
CA GLU A 131 -4.74 3.42 -14.63
C GLU A 131 -5.49 3.70 -13.32
N VAL A 132 -5.44 2.77 -12.37
CA VAL A 132 -6.09 2.93 -11.06
C VAL A 132 -5.53 4.12 -10.30
N LEU A 133 -4.21 4.29 -10.27
CA LEU A 133 -3.59 5.45 -9.61
C LEU A 133 -3.97 6.77 -10.29
N GLY A 134 -4.09 6.78 -11.61
CA GLY A 134 -4.55 7.95 -12.37
C GLY A 134 -5.98 8.34 -11.99
N GLU A 135 -6.90 7.38 -11.94
CA GLU A 135 -8.28 7.60 -11.49
C GLU A 135 -8.35 8.10 -10.06
N MET A 136 -7.60 7.47 -9.16
CA MET A 136 -7.58 7.86 -7.76
C MET A 136 -7.08 9.30 -7.63
N LYS A 137 -5.97 9.68 -8.28
CA LYS A 137 -5.44 11.06 -8.25
C LYS A 137 -6.42 12.08 -8.83
N ALA A 138 -7.10 11.75 -9.92
CA ALA A 138 -8.10 12.62 -10.52
C ALA A 138 -9.25 12.93 -9.54
N GLN A 139 -9.63 11.97 -8.71
CA GLN A 139 -10.63 12.14 -7.66
C GLN A 139 -10.13 12.96 -6.47
N CYS A 140 -8.86 12.81 -6.10
CA CYS A 140 -8.25 13.51 -4.95
C CYS A 140 -8.09 15.02 -5.12
N ALA A 141 -8.11 15.53 -6.35
CA ALA A 141 -7.93 16.96 -6.62
C ALA A 141 -9.05 17.86 -6.06
N SER A 142 -10.09 17.28 -5.44
CA SER A 142 -11.32 17.94 -5.00
C SER A 142 -11.50 18.06 -3.47
N TRP A 143 -10.54 17.60 -2.66
CA TRP A 143 -10.73 17.40 -1.21
C TRP A 143 -10.32 18.57 -0.30
N SER A 144 -10.89 18.63 0.91
CA SER A 144 -10.58 19.62 1.96
C SER A 144 -10.45 18.99 3.35
N TRP A 145 -9.62 19.58 4.22
CA TRP A 145 -8.88 18.99 5.35
C TRP A 145 -9.62 18.33 6.55
N THR A 146 -10.95 18.17 6.59
CA THR A 146 -11.69 17.99 7.88
C THR A 146 -11.92 16.55 8.41
N THR A 147 -11.42 15.47 7.79
CA THR A 147 -12.04 14.13 7.99
C THR A 147 -11.24 13.08 8.78
N ALA A 148 -9.94 13.23 9.01
CA ALA A 148 -9.13 12.22 9.72
C ALA A 148 -9.65 11.89 11.14
N ALA A 149 -10.27 12.85 11.82
CA ALA A 149 -10.90 12.63 13.13
C ALA A 149 -12.15 11.74 13.05
N ARG A 150 -12.97 11.82 11.98
CA ARG A 150 -14.23 11.06 11.87
C ARG A 150 -14.00 9.55 11.74
N ALA A 151 -12.96 9.14 11.02
CA ALA A 151 -12.62 7.72 10.85
C ALA A 151 -12.31 7.02 12.19
N LEU A 152 -11.68 7.75 13.13
CA LEU A 152 -11.38 7.24 14.48
C LEU A 152 -12.64 7.09 15.33
N PHE A 153 -13.62 8.00 15.22
CA PHE A 153 -14.84 7.97 16.04
C PHE A 153 -15.95 7.05 15.50
N MET A 154 -15.98 6.74 14.20
CA MET A 154 -17.10 6.00 13.57
C MET A 154 -16.88 4.48 13.41
N SER A 155 -15.78 3.93 13.91
CA SER A 155 -15.38 2.52 13.67
C SER A 155 -16.27 1.44 14.33
N ALA A 156 -17.41 1.78 14.93
CA ALA A 156 -18.17 0.88 15.83
C ALA A 156 -19.51 0.31 15.29
N ALA A 157 -20.00 0.64 14.09
CA ALA A 157 -21.30 0.15 13.61
C ALA A 157 -21.17 -0.89 12.49
N GLY A 158 -21.65 -2.12 12.72
CA GLY A 158 -21.75 -3.19 11.72
C GLY A 158 -23.20 -3.45 11.32
N SER A 159 -23.49 -3.49 10.01
CA SER A 159 -24.76 -3.99 9.46
C SER A 159 -24.54 -5.35 8.79
N TYR A 160 -25.48 -6.26 9.02
CA TYR A 160 -25.60 -7.53 8.30
C TYR A 160 -26.44 -7.29 7.04
N LEU A 161 -25.96 -7.74 5.88
CA LEU A 161 -26.56 -7.53 4.54
C LEU A 161 -26.90 -8.88 3.88
N ASN A 162 -27.95 -8.93 3.05
CA ASN A 162 -28.57 -10.12 2.45
C ASN A 162 -27.96 -10.42 1.05
N GLU A 163 -27.99 -11.65 0.51
CA GLU A 163 -26.92 -12.08 -0.44
C GLU A 163 -27.03 -11.79 -1.96
N ARG A 164 -28.14 -11.32 -2.55
CA ARG A 164 -28.26 -11.25 -4.04
C ARG A 164 -28.73 -9.93 -4.67
N GLU A 165 -29.77 -9.28 -4.14
CA GLU A 165 -30.17 -7.93 -4.58
C GLU A 165 -29.24 -6.82 -4.05
N ASP A 166 -28.30 -7.21 -3.19
CA ASP A 166 -27.47 -6.35 -2.36
C ASP A 166 -26.14 -6.00 -3.04
N LYS A 167 -25.66 -6.78 -4.02
CA LYS A 167 -24.28 -6.60 -4.52
C LYS A 167 -24.05 -5.32 -5.33
N SER A 168 -25.05 -4.86 -6.08
CA SER A 168 -24.99 -3.56 -6.78
C SER A 168 -25.07 -2.39 -5.79
N VAL A 169 -25.93 -2.52 -4.78
CA VAL A 169 -26.04 -1.57 -3.66
C VAL A 169 -24.73 -1.52 -2.88
N LEU A 170 -24.15 -2.68 -2.57
CA LEU A 170 -22.87 -2.85 -1.92
C LEU A 170 -21.73 -2.25 -2.73
N LEU A 171 -21.69 -2.48 -4.04
CA LEU A 171 -20.66 -1.88 -4.90
C LEU A 171 -20.78 -0.36 -4.90
N LYS A 172 -22.00 0.18 -5.00
CA LYS A 172 -22.26 1.61 -4.86
C LYS A 172 -21.77 2.13 -3.51
N GLU A 173 -22.13 1.43 -2.44
CA GLU A 173 -21.72 1.75 -1.07
C GLU A 173 -20.20 1.70 -0.85
N VAL A 174 -19.47 0.85 -1.58
CA VAL A 174 -18.01 0.80 -1.58
C VAL A 174 -17.46 2.00 -2.36
N SER A 175 -18.03 2.29 -3.53
CA SER A 175 -17.66 3.44 -4.36
C SER A 175 -17.86 4.77 -3.63
N ASP A 176 -18.97 4.92 -2.90
CA ASP A 176 -19.24 6.10 -2.07
C ASP A 176 -18.14 6.30 -1.01
N CYS A 177 -17.52 5.21 -0.52
CA CYS A 177 -16.41 5.29 0.43
C CYS A 177 -15.10 5.75 -0.23
N TRP A 178 -14.96 5.66 -1.54
CA TRP A 178 -13.78 6.17 -2.27
C TRP A 178 -13.79 7.70 -2.35
N GLU A 179 -14.95 8.33 -2.18
CA GLU A 179 -15.12 9.79 -2.25
C GLU A 179 -14.71 10.51 -0.96
N ALA A 180 -14.60 9.78 0.15
CA ALA A 180 -14.13 10.33 1.41
C ALA A 180 -12.64 10.70 1.37
N ASP A 181 -12.25 11.74 2.11
CA ASP A 181 -10.85 12.11 2.24
C ASP A 181 -10.02 10.91 2.74
N PRO A 182 -8.89 10.61 2.11
CA PRO A 182 -8.19 9.39 2.34
C PRO A 182 -7.34 9.53 3.60
N ILE A 183 -7.15 8.39 4.23
CA ILE A 183 -6.08 8.15 5.17
C ILE A 183 -5.13 7.16 4.52
N CYS A 184 -3.90 7.02 5.03
CA CYS A 184 -2.94 6.07 4.46
C CYS A 184 -3.52 4.66 4.27
N THR A 185 -4.37 4.20 5.20
CA THR A 185 -5.08 2.91 5.09
C THR A 185 -6.14 2.85 4.00
N SER A 186 -6.91 3.93 3.79
CA SER A 186 -7.94 3.94 2.76
C SER A 186 -7.33 4.01 1.37
N VAL A 187 -6.12 4.57 1.19
CA VAL A 187 -5.38 4.53 -0.08
C VAL A 187 -5.16 3.08 -0.52
N VAL A 188 -4.60 2.25 0.35
CA VAL A 188 -4.33 0.83 0.04
C VAL A 188 -5.61 0.06 -0.26
N ILE A 189 -6.67 0.28 0.53
CA ILE A 189 -7.95 -0.40 0.35
C ILE A 189 -8.59 0.03 -0.97
N THR A 190 -8.68 1.33 -1.23
CA THR A 190 -9.30 1.89 -2.44
C THR A 190 -8.55 1.45 -3.69
N PHE A 191 -7.21 1.47 -3.66
CA PHE A 191 -6.37 0.97 -4.73
C PHE A 191 -6.72 -0.49 -5.08
N TRP A 192 -6.71 -1.37 -4.08
CA TRP A 192 -6.99 -2.78 -4.33
C TRP A 192 -8.44 -3.04 -4.70
N GLN A 193 -9.41 -2.34 -4.11
CA GLN A 193 -10.82 -2.46 -4.50
C GLN A 193 -11.03 -2.10 -5.99
N ARG A 194 -10.41 -1.02 -6.46
CA ARG A 194 -10.48 -0.60 -7.87
C ARG A 194 -9.77 -1.57 -8.81
N CYS A 195 -8.58 -2.07 -8.43
CA CYS A 195 -7.90 -3.13 -9.16
C CYS A 195 -8.79 -4.37 -9.30
N LEU A 196 -9.44 -4.80 -8.21
CA LEU A 196 -10.34 -5.96 -8.20
C LEU A 196 -11.57 -5.75 -9.09
N CYS A 197 -12.15 -4.55 -9.11
CA CYS A 197 -13.22 -4.19 -10.04
C CYS A 197 -12.77 -4.33 -11.49
N LYS A 198 -11.63 -3.74 -11.85
CA LYS A 198 -11.10 -3.79 -13.22
C LYS A 198 -10.71 -5.20 -13.65
N MET A 199 -10.13 -6.00 -12.74
CA MET A 199 -9.84 -7.42 -13.00
C MET A 199 -11.12 -8.21 -13.30
N ALA A 200 -12.19 -8.01 -12.53
CA ALA A 200 -13.47 -8.65 -12.78
C ALA A 200 -14.08 -8.22 -14.13
N GLN A 201 -14.03 -6.92 -14.44
CA GLN A 201 -14.48 -6.37 -15.73
C GLN A 201 -13.71 -6.97 -16.91
N ALA A 202 -12.38 -7.03 -16.81
CA ALA A 202 -11.52 -7.62 -17.83
C ALA A 202 -11.85 -9.11 -18.03
N ALA A 203 -12.02 -9.88 -16.95
CA ALA A 203 -12.40 -11.29 -17.01
C ALA A 203 -13.78 -11.49 -17.68
N ASN A 204 -14.77 -10.66 -17.33
CA ASN A 204 -16.11 -10.71 -17.92
C ASN A 204 -16.08 -10.34 -19.41
N ALA A 205 -15.30 -9.31 -19.78
CA ALA A 205 -15.13 -8.90 -21.17
C ALA A 205 -14.47 -10.01 -22.01
N SER A 206 -13.42 -10.65 -21.51
CA SER A 206 -12.77 -11.78 -22.19
C SER A 206 -13.68 -13.00 -22.33
N ALA A 207 -14.57 -13.24 -21.35
CA ALA A 207 -15.50 -14.37 -21.38
C ALA A 207 -16.79 -14.11 -22.17
N GLY A 208 -17.11 -12.85 -22.51
CA GLY A 208 -18.38 -12.45 -23.12
C GLY A 208 -19.61 -12.67 -22.24
N ARG A 209 -19.42 -12.95 -20.94
CA ARG A 209 -20.47 -13.20 -19.94
C ARG A 209 -19.96 -12.86 -18.54
N VAL A 210 -20.85 -12.71 -17.58
CA VAL A 210 -20.48 -12.51 -16.17
C VAL A 210 -19.91 -13.82 -15.60
N VAL A 211 -18.60 -13.85 -15.39
CA VAL A 211 -17.88 -14.95 -14.71
C VAL A 211 -17.45 -14.56 -13.30
N CYS A 212 -17.31 -13.26 -13.03
CA CYS A 212 -16.90 -12.75 -11.73
C CYS A 212 -17.57 -11.39 -11.45
N GLU A 213 -18.18 -11.23 -10.28
CA GLU A 213 -18.78 -9.97 -9.86
C GLU A 213 -17.77 -9.13 -9.05
N GLU A 214 -17.72 -7.83 -9.31
CA GLU A 214 -16.80 -6.88 -8.67
C GLU A 214 -16.95 -6.90 -7.13
N ALA A 215 -18.19 -6.81 -6.65
CA ALA A 215 -18.50 -6.82 -5.23
C ALA A 215 -18.01 -8.11 -4.55
N SER A 216 -18.15 -9.25 -5.25
CA SER A 216 -17.68 -10.55 -4.75
C SER A 216 -16.15 -10.59 -4.64
N MET A 217 -15.43 -10.01 -5.60
CA MET A 217 -13.97 -9.88 -5.53
C MET A 217 -13.53 -9.02 -4.35
N ILE A 218 -14.18 -7.87 -4.14
CA ILE A 218 -13.88 -6.98 -3.03
C ILE A 218 -14.14 -7.68 -1.70
N MET A 219 -15.33 -8.26 -1.50
CA MET A 219 -15.69 -8.98 -0.26
C MET A 219 -14.69 -10.09 0.08
N ARG A 220 -14.17 -10.76 -0.96
CA ARG A 220 -13.21 -11.84 -0.79
C ARG A 220 -11.84 -11.36 -0.32
N TRP A 221 -11.36 -10.21 -0.79
CA TRP A 221 -9.95 -9.82 -0.62
C TRP A 221 -9.70 -8.57 0.23
N MET A 222 -10.67 -7.66 0.36
CA MET A 222 -10.48 -6.34 0.96
C MET A 222 -11.58 -5.99 1.97
N PRO A 223 -11.29 -5.10 2.94
CA PRO A 223 -12.35 -4.46 3.72
C PRO A 223 -13.30 -3.70 2.79
N LEU A 224 -14.60 -3.66 3.11
CA LEU A 224 -15.59 -2.96 2.30
C LEU A 224 -15.50 -1.44 2.41
N LYS A 225 -15.34 -0.94 3.63
CA LYS A 225 -15.42 0.49 3.96
C LYS A 225 -14.02 1.08 4.13
N ALA A 226 -13.46 1.64 3.07
CA ALA A 226 -12.10 2.16 3.04
C ALA A 226 -11.91 3.36 3.99
N ASP A 227 -12.87 4.28 3.96
CA ASP A 227 -12.99 5.54 4.73
C ASP A 227 -12.86 5.39 6.25
N ARG A 228 -13.20 4.22 6.80
CA ARG A 228 -13.22 3.95 8.26
C ARG A 228 -12.41 2.73 8.67
N SER A 229 -11.63 2.16 7.76
CA SER A 229 -10.78 1.01 8.07
C SER A 229 -9.44 1.49 8.58
N LEU A 230 -9.11 1.12 9.82
CA LEU A 230 -7.81 1.38 10.44
C LEU A 230 -6.77 0.32 10.04
N PRO A 231 -5.45 0.59 10.18
CA PRO A 231 -4.40 -0.36 9.80
C PRO A 231 -4.61 -1.76 10.38
N GLY A 232 -4.97 -1.85 11.67
CA GLY A 232 -5.23 -3.14 12.33
C GLY A 232 -6.41 -3.94 11.74
N LYS A 233 -7.40 -3.28 11.12
CA LYS A 233 -8.48 -3.98 10.38
C LYS A 233 -7.97 -4.46 9.04
N LEU A 234 -7.23 -3.62 8.30
CA LEU A 234 -6.62 -4.00 7.03
C LEU A 234 -5.69 -5.21 7.21
N MET A 235 -4.73 -5.16 8.13
CA MET A 235 -3.78 -6.25 8.38
C MET A 235 -4.46 -7.58 8.75
N ARG A 236 -5.56 -7.52 9.54
CA ARG A 236 -6.37 -8.71 9.84
C ARG A 236 -7.05 -9.27 8.58
N THR A 237 -7.59 -8.40 7.72
CA THR A 237 -8.16 -8.81 6.44
C THR A 237 -7.11 -9.44 5.54
N LEU A 238 -5.95 -8.81 5.33
CA LEU A 238 -4.88 -9.34 4.50
C LEU A 238 -4.45 -10.75 4.97
N ARG A 239 -4.27 -10.91 6.29
CA ARG A 239 -3.95 -12.22 6.90
C ARG A 239 -5.04 -13.26 6.65
N ARG A 240 -6.31 -12.93 6.92
CA ARG A 240 -7.46 -13.82 6.68
C ARG A 240 -7.53 -14.25 5.21
N CYS A 241 -7.22 -13.32 4.32
CA CYS A 241 -7.19 -13.51 2.88
C CYS A 241 -5.84 -14.07 2.38
N ARG A 242 -5.04 -14.71 3.25
CA ARG A 242 -3.80 -15.42 2.88
C ARG A 242 -2.76 -14.58 2.14
N TRP A 243 -2.72 -13.28 2.38
CA TRP A 243 -1.62 -12.45 1.91
C TRP A 243 -0.32 -12.89 2.60
N LYS A 244 0.76 -12.97 1.83
CA LYS A 244 2.06 -13.39 2.36
C LYS A 244 2.69 -12.23 3.10
N ARG A 245 2.76 -12.35 4.42
CA ARG A 245 3.47 -11.40 5.29
C ARG A 245 4.95 -11.78 5.39
N GLN A 246 5.84 -10.83 5.16
CA GLN A 246 7.27 -10.98 5.32
C GLN A 246 7.77 -9.95 6.34
N THR A 247 8.34 -10.44 7.45
CA THR A 247 8.85 -9.59 8.55
C THR A 247 10.28 -9.92 8.97
N SER A 248 10.83 -11.06 8.56
CA SER A 248 12.21 -11.49 8.74
C SER A 248 12.39 -12.74 7.88
N SER A 249 13.42 -12.81 7.03
CA SER A 249 13.70 -14.02 6.26
C SER A 249 14.62 -14.95 7.03
N TYR A 250 14.07 -15.71 7.99
CA TYR A 250 14.83 -16.81 8.61
C TYR A 250 14.84 -18.10 7.78
N GLU A 251 14.07 -18.18 6.69
CA GLU A 251 13.92 -19.45 5.95
C GLU A 251 14.24 -19.46 4.45
N GLU A 252 14.59 -18.34 3.84
CA GLU A 252 15.08 -18.33 2.45
C GLU A 252 15.64 -16.94 2.19
N ARG A 253 16.92 -16.85 1.77
CA ARG A 253 17.57 -15.57 1.39
C ARG A 253 16.54 -14.71 0.66
N MET A 254 16.16 -13.57 1.24
CA MET A 254 15.22 -12.65 0.60
C MET A 254 15.75 -12.38 -0.81
N PRO A 255 15.12 -12.90 -1.87
CA PRO A 255 15.46 -12.47 -3.19
C PRO A 255 14.72 -11.14 -3.31
N LEU A 256 15.42 -10.05 -3.04
CA LEU A 256 15.28 -8.89 -3.92
C LEU A 256 15.90 -9.23 -5.29
N ALA A 257 15.64 -10.46 -5.79
CA ALA A 257 15.96 -10.90 -7.13
C ALA A 257 14.95 -10.20 -8.02
N ILE A 258 15.27 -8.97 -8.37
CA ILE A 258 14.67 -8.30 -9.50
C ILE A 258 15.22 -9.02 -10.72
N CYS A 259 14.34 -9.56 -11.56
CA CYS A 259 14.70 -9.84 -12.94
C CYS A 259 15.10 -8.50 -13.56
N SER A 260 16.40 -8.23 -13.66
CA SER A 260 16.92 -7.25 -14.60
C SER A 260 16.51 -7.73 -15.99
N GLN A 261 15.44 -7.14 -16.54
CA GLN A 261 15.25 -7.10 -17.98
C GLN A 261 16.00 -5.87 -18.51
#